data_AF-A0A5B2ZAM0-F1
#
_entry.id   AF-A0A5B2ZAM0-F1
#
_cell.length_a   1.000
_cell.length_b   1.000
_cell.length_c   1.000
_cell.angle_alpha   90.00
_cell.angle_beta   90.00
_cell.angle_gamma   90.00
#
_symmetry.space_group_name_H-M   'P 1'
#
loop_
_entity.id
_entity.type
_entity.pdbx_description
1 polymer ?
#
loop_
_entity_poly.entity_id
_entity_poly.type
_entity_poly.pdbx_seq_one_letter_code
_entity_poly.pdbx_strand_id
1 'polypeptide(L)'
;MRMHPLFLSLLLPLLAGPALAAPTPEEVGDADSFGRNLKWLGLMDGSVTLEPDCTGDPTGTCVTLNPAPAPTSFRVNDVGSIALPRRSTRSLLCHWQTPIVFYTAGNTTGATQDMQFRAYPIYRIQSPVLDDPTLINPITGLPFGGELELPLSSFAKFASIPDGSYESEQLTFTRACIAGLLSRRSLELSYGLSPAQARDFFREPITIHMDIAGTARMIESASVYFGTRFTGD
;
A
#
# COMPACT_ATOMS: atom_id res chain seq x y z
N MET A 1 66.54 37.17 28.76
CA MET A 1 65.69 37.01 27.56
C MET A 1 64.46 36.18 27.93
N ARG A 2 63.29 36.80 28.09
CA ARG A 2 61.99 36.10 28.08
C ARG A 2 60.97 37.02 27.42
N MET A 3 60.66 36.73 26.16
CA MET A 3 59.63 37.40 25.37
C MET A 3 58.25 36.87 25.79
N HIS A 4 57.30 37.77 26.02
CA HIS A 4 55.87 37.47 26.10
C HIS A 4 55.28 37.49 24.68
N PRO A 5 54.45 36.52 24.27
CA PRO A 5 53.60 36.70 23.10
C PRO A 5 52.24 37.26 23.53
N LEU A 6 51.88 38.39 22.91
CA LEU A 6 50.51 38.86 22.83
C LEU A 6 49.67 37.83 22.06
N PHE A 7 48.62 37.30 22.69
CA PHE A 7 47.53 36.63 21.97
C PHE A 7 46.49 37.68 21.61
N LEU A 8 46.53 38.13 20.35
CA LEU A 8 45.50 38.94 19.73
C LEU A 8 44.41 37.98 19.21
N SER A 9 43.38 37.74 19.99
CA SER A 9 42.19 36.99 19.55
C SER A 9 41.40 37.85 18.55
N LEU A 10 41.59 37.60 17.25
CA LEU A 10 40.65 38.02 16.22
C LEU A 10 39.30 37.30 16.46
N LEU A 11 38.29 38.04 16.88
CA LEU A 11 36.89 37.62 16.71
C LEU A 11 36.55 37.73 15.21
N LEU A 12 36.54 36.60 14.50
CA LEU A 12 35.80 36.51 13.24
C LEU A 12 34.30 36.46 13.59
N PRO A 13 33.46 37.38 13.07
CA PRO A 13 32.02 37.18 13.11
C PRO A 13 31.68 36.03 12.17
N LEU A 14 31.09 34.95 12.71
CA LEU A 14 30.38 33.98 11.88
C LEU A 14 29.26 34.74 11.15
N LEU A 15 29.47 35.00 9.86
CA LEU A 15 28.41 35.37 8.95
C LEU A 15 27.45 34.18 8.88
N ALA A 16 26.39 34.23 9.68
CA ALA A 16 25.23 33.35 9.51
C ALA A 16 24.62 33.67 8.14
N GLY A 17 24.91 32.83 7.15
CA GLY A 17 24.27 32.92 5.85
C GLY A 17 22.74 32.82 5.99
N PRO A 18 21.96 33.41 5.06
CA PRO A 18 20.52 33.33 5.12
C PRO A 18 20.08 31.85 5.11
N ALA A 19 19.28 31.46 6.10
CA ALA A 19 18.67 30.15 6.13
C ALA A 19 17.79 30.01 4.87
N LEU A 20 18.00 28.94 4.09
CA LEU A 20 17.12 28.59 2.98
C LEU A 20 15.69 28.42 3.52
N ALA A 21 14.71 28.95 2.78
CA ALA A 21 13.30 28.75 3.11
C ALA A 21 12.95 27.26 3.10
N ALA A 22 11.99 26.86 3.94
CA ALA A 22 11.45 25.50 3.89
C ALA A 22 10.82 25.27 2.50
N PRO A 23 11.01 24.09 1.88
CA PRO A 23 10.50 23.84 0.55
C PRO A 23 8.98 23.88 0.53
N THR A 24 8.42 24.34 -0.59
CA THR A 24 6.97 24.37 -0.77
C THR A 24 6.45 23.05 -1.34
N PRO A 25 5.14 22.74 -1.20
CA PRO A 25 4.54 21.58 -1.84
C PRO A 25 4.72 21.57 -3.37
N GLU A 26 4.81 22.73 -4.01
CA GLU A 26 5.05 22.86 -5.45
C GLU A 26 6.48 22.45 -5.84
N GLU A 27 7.44 22.63 -4.94
CA GLU A 27 8.85 22.29 -5.18
C GLU A 27 9.14 20.80 -4.96
N VAL A 28 8.56 20.19 -3.92
CA VAL A 28 8.92 18.82 -3.50
C VAL A 28 7.75 17.83 -3.46
N GLY A 29 6.54 18.26 -3.82
CA GLY A 29 5.31 17.44 -3.81
C GLY A 29 4.73 17.21 -2.41
N ASP A 30 5.57 16.77 -1.47
CA ASP A 30 5.24 16.55 -0.06
C ASP A 30 6.20 17.29 0.87
N ALA A 31 5.93 18.58 1.06
CA ALA A 31 6.74 19.44 1.94
C ALA A 31 6.68 19.00 3.42
N ASP A 32 5.64 18.25 3.82
CA ASP A 32 5.42 17.91 5.23
C ASP A 32 6.39 16.83 5.74
N SER A 33 6.78 15.91 4.86
CA SER A 33 7.76 14.86 5.14
C SER A 33 9.20 15.28 4.85
N PHE A 34 9.41 16.42 4.17
CA PHE A 34 10.75 16.88 3.79
C PHE A 34 11.67 17.04 5.01
N GLY A 35 12.86 16.42 4.94
CA GLY A 35 13.88 16.46 5.99
C GLY A 35 13.55 15.63 7.24
N ARG A 36 12.48 14.82 7.23
CA ARG A 36 12.16 13.90 8.33
C ARG A 36 12.90 12.57 8.20
N ASN A 37 13.04 11.90 9.34
CA ASN A 37 13.63 10.56 9.40
C ASN A 37 12.57 9.50 9.10
N LEU A 38 12.89 8.61 8.16
CA LEU A 38 12.06 7.45 7.88
C LEU A 38 12.16 6.42 9.01
N LYS A 39 11.01 5.90 9.44
CA LYS A 39 10.84 4.83 10.42
C LYS A 39 10.24 3.60 9.76
N TRP A 40 10.75 2.44 10.15
CA TRP A 40 10.15 1.16 9.81
C TRP A 40 9.04 0.85 10.81
N LEU A 41 7.81 0.69 10.31
CA LEU A 41 6.63 0.53 11.15
C LEU A 41 6.22 -0.94 11.31
N GLY A 42 6.62 -1.79 10.36
CA GLY A 42 6.44 -3.24 10.43
C GLY A 42 6.30 -3.89 9.07
N LEU A 43 6.07 -5.19 9.09
CA LEU A 43 5.76 -6.03 7.93
C LEU A 43 4.38 -6.64 8.17
N MET A 44 3.53 -6.57 7.15
CA MET A 44 2.28 -7.29 7.06
C MET A 44 2.32 -8.15 5.80
N ASP A 45 1.80 -9.36 5.88
CA ASP A 45 1.65 -10.22 4.74
C ASP A 45 0.33 -10.98 4.74
N GLY A 46 0.00 -11.53 3.58
CA GLY A 46 -1.20 -12.31 3.37
C GLY A 46 -1.10 -13.10 2.07
N SER A 47 -1.85 -14.20 1.99
CA SER A 47 -1.89 -15.02 0.79
C SER A 47 -3.28 -15.56 0.51
N VAL A 48 -3.53 -15.83 -0.78
CA VAL A 48 -4.75 -16.44 -1.29
C VAL A 48 -4.34 -17.51 -2.31
N THR A 49 -5.00 -18.66 -2.26
CA THR A 49 -4.89 -19.70 -3.28
C THR A 49 -6.16 -19.76 -4.10
N LEU A 50 -6.03 -20.08 -5.38
CA LEU A 50 -7.15 -20.31 -6.28
C LEU A 50 -7.02 -21.76 -6.76
N GLU A 51 -8.04 -22.56 -6.51
CA GLU A 51 -8.03 -23.99 -6.82
C GLU A 51 -9.42 -24.42 -7.34
N PRO A 52 -9.51 -25.53 -8.11
CA PRO A 52 -10.81 -26.07 -8.53
C PRO A 52 -11.64 -26.60 -7.35
N ASP A 53 -11.00 -26.93 -6.23
CA ASP A 53 -11.65 -27.41 -5.01
C ASP A 53 -10.91 -26.85 -3.78
N CYS A 54 -11.66 -26.22 -2.88
CA CYS A 54 -11.16 -25.67 -1.62
C CYS A 54 -11.64 -26.48 -0.40
N THR A 55 -12.18 -27.68 -0.61
CA THR A 55 -12.65 -28.54 0.47
C THR A 55 -11.50 -28.86 1.42
N GLY A 56 -11.69 -28.50 2.70
CA GLY A 56 -10.70 -28.72 3.75
C GLY A 56 -9.69 -27.60 3.93
N ASP A 57 -9.84 -26.44 3.28
CA ASP A 57 -9.04 -25.25 3.56
C ASP A 57 -9.27 -24.75 5.01
N PRO A 58 -8.29 -24.87 5.90
CA PRO A 58 -8.45 -24.45 7.29
C PRO A 58 -8.25 -22.95 7.49
N THR A 59 -7.65 -22.24 6.53
CA THR A 59 -7.32 -20.81 6.65
C THR A 59 -8.40 -19.90 6.09
N GLY A 60 -9.31 -20.43 5.27
CA GLY A 60 -10.38 -19.65 4.63
C GLY A 60 -9.85 -18.68 3.56
N THR A 61 -8.66 -18.95 3.04
CA THR A 61 -7.97 -18.12 2.04
C THR A 61 -7.93 -18.78 0.66
N CYS A 62 -8.53 -19.95 0.50
CA CYS A 62 -8.74 -20.61 -0.78
C CYS A 62 -10.02 -20.10 -1.47
N VAL A 63 -9.90 -19.80 -2.75
CA VAL A 63 -11.01 -19.39 -3.63
C VAL A 63 -11.25 -20.48 -4.66
N THR A 64 -12.46 -21.04 -4.66
CA THR A 64 -12.85 -22.03 -5.67
C THR A 64 -13.02 -21.39 -7.04
N LEU A 65 -12.31 -21.92 -8.03
CA LEU A 65 -12.38 -21.47 -9.41
C LEU A 65 -13.67 -21.93 -10.07
N ASN A 66 -14.35 -21.01 -10.76
CA ASN A 66 -15.42 -21.34 -11.69
C ASN A 66 -14.84 -22.17 -12.84
N PRO A 67 -15.57 -23.19 -13.35
CA PRO A 67 -15.14 -23.97 -14.49
C PRO A 67 -14.84 -23.10 -15.70
N ALA A 68 -13.71 -23.35 -16.36
CA ALA A 68 -13.33 -22.64 -17.58
C ALA A 68 -14.42 -22.79 -18.66
N PRO A 69 -14.74 -21.73 -19.44
CA PRO A 69 -14.03 -20.45 -19.52
C PRO A 69 -14.64 -19.34 -18.64
N ALA A 70 -15.49 -19.66 -17.65
CA ALA A 70 -16.14 -18.65 -16.82
C ALA A 70 -15.12 -17.93 -15.91
N PRO A 71 -15.22 -16.59 -15.73
CA PRO A 71 -14.35 -15.87 -14.82
C PRO A 71 -14.75 -16.12 -13.36
N THR A 72 -13.75 -16.09 -12.47
CA THR A 72 -13.89 -16.10 -11.02
C THR A 72 -13.46 -14.75 -10.49
N SER A 73 -14.39 -13.95 -9.98
CA SER A 73 -14.07 -12.74 -9.22
C SER A 73 -13.97 -13.08 -7.74
N PHE A 74 -12.99 -12.52 -7.05
CA PHE A 74 -12.74 -12.84 -5.65
C PHE A 74 -12.30 -11.63 -4.85
N ARG A 75 -12.60 -11.69 -3.55
CA ARG A 75 -12.06 -10.83 -2.50
C ARG A 75 -11.99 -11.68 -1.23
N VAL A 76 -10.79 -11.85 -0.70
CA VAL A 76 -10.56 -12.49 0.60
C VAL A 76 -10.16 -11.38 1.55
N ASN A 77 -10.98 -11.19 2.60
CA ASN A 77 -10.78 -10.12 3.56
C ASN A 77 -9.85 -10.56 4.69
N ASP A 78 -9.19 -9.59 5.32
CA ASP A 78 -8.45 -9.78 6.57
C ASP A 78 -7.35 -10.86 6.49
N VAL A 79 -6.66 -10.96 5.35
CA VAL A 79 -5.56 -11.93 5.15
C VAL A 79 -4.31 -11.58 5.94
N GLY A 80 -4.25 -10.36 6.48
CA GLY A 80 -3.17 -9.87 7.34
C GLY A 80 -3.59 -8.56 8.00
N SER A 81 -3.00 -8.25 9.16
CA SER A 81 -3.21 -6.98 9.84
C SER A 81 -1.97 -6.48 10.57
N ILE A 82 -1.87 -5.16 10.75
CA ILE A 82 -0.89 -4.52 11.62
C ILE A 82 -1.52 -3.36 12.39
N ALA A 83 -1.28 -3.31 13.70
CA ALA A 83 -1.69 -2.21 14.56
C ALA A 83 -0.51 -1.27 14.81
N LEU A 84 -0.68 -0.01 14.43
CA LEU A 84 0.26 1.08 14.65
C LEU A 84 -0.17 1.89 15.89
N PRO A 85 0.66 1.96 16.94
CA PRO A 85 0.38 2.81 18.10
C PRO A 85 0.26 4.29 17.73
N ARG A 86 -0.24 5.09 18.68
CA ARG A 86 -0.30 6.55 18.57
C ARG A 86 1.06 7.12 18.14
N ARG A 87 1.04 8.04 17.17
CA ARG A 87 2.24 8.77 16.70
C ARG A 87 3.34 7.88 16.13
N SER A 88 2.97 6.73 15.55
CA SER A 88 3.90 5.86 14.81
C SER A 88 4.53 6.58 13.61
N THR A 89 3.78 7.51 13.01
CA THR A 89 4.21 8.37 11.91
C THR A 89 3.62 9.78 12.08
N ARG A 90 4.08 10.78 11.32
CA ARG A 90 3.70 12.19 11.53
C ARG A 90 2.86 12.79 10.41
N SER A 91 3.19 12.51 9.16
CA SER A 91 2.57 13.10 7.98
C SER A 91 2.44 12.12 6.82
N LEU A 92 3.18 11.01 6.83
CA LEU A 92 3.24 10.08 5.72
C LEU A 92 3.22 8.62 6.19
N LEU A 93 2.35 7.82 5.59
CA LEU A 93 2.45 6.37 5.61
C LEU A 93 2.83 5.93 4.20
N CYS A 94 3.91 5.17 4.05
CA CYS A 94 4.41 4.63 2.78
C CYS A 94 4.47 3.10 2.83
N HIS A 95 4.43 2.47 1.66
CA HIS A 95 4.48 1.02 1.49
C HIS A 95 5.65 0.62 0.59
N TRP A 96 6.35 -0.45 0.96
CA TRP A 96 7.22 -1.23 0.08
C TRP A 96 6.61 -2.62 -0.04
N GLN A 97 5.94 -2.86 -1.17
CA GLN A 97 5.15 -4.05 -1.41
C GLN A 97 5.87 -4.97 -2.40
N THR A 98 5.95 -6.24 -2.07
CA THR A 98 6.47 -7.30 -2.93
C THR A 98 5.37 -8.33 -3.18
N PRO A 99 4.74 -8.31 -4.37
CA PRO A 99 3.87 -9.37 -4.82
C PRO A 99 4.70 -10.57 -5.26
N ILE A 100 4.26 -11.76 -4.89
CA ILE A 100 4.74 -13.02 -5.43
C ILE A 100 3.50 -13.75 -5.96
N VAL A 101 3.42 -13.92 -7.28
CA VAL A 101 2.29 -14.55 -7.94
C VAL A 101 2.81 -15.76 -8.70
N PHE A 102 2.30 -16.93 -8.35
CA PHE A 102 2.46 -18.15 -9.12
C PHE A 102 1.10 -18.54 -9.69
N TYR A 103 1.05 -18.93 -10.95
CA TYR A 103 -0.17 -19.48 -11.52
C TYR A 103 0.11 -20.50 -12.62
N THR A 104 -0.92 -21.29 -12.86
CA THR A 104 -1.02 -22.22 -13.98
C THR A 104 -2.26 -21.88 -14.77
N ALA A 105 -2.13 -21.79 -16.09
CA ALA A 105 -3.23 -21.58 -17.01
C ALA A 105 -3.25 -22.68 -18.07
N GLY A 106 -4.44 -23.07 -18.49
CA GLY A 106 -4.64 -24.12 -19.47
C GLY A 106 -5.92 -23.89 -20.24
N ASN A 107 -5.96 -24.38 -21.48
CA ASN A 107 -7.15 -24.31 -22.31
C ASN A 107 -7.40 -25.62 -23.05
N THR A 108 -8.50 -26.26 -22.70
CA THR A 108 -8.98 -27.51 -23.29
C THR A 108 -10.41 -27.35 -23.84
N THR A 109 -10.83 -26.12 -24.12
CA THR A 109 -12.22 -25.79 -24.50
C THR A 109 -12.54 -26.04 -25.97
N GLY A 110 -11.58 -26.48 -26.79
CA GLY A 110 -11.76 -26.73 -28.22
C GLY A 110 -11.69 -25.49 -29.09
N ALA A 111 -11.37 -24.32 -28.51
CA ALA A 111 -11.18 -23.05 -29.22
C ALA A 111 -10.21 -22.15 -28.44
N THR A 112 -9.60 -21.18 -29.13
CA THR A 112 -8.80 -20.13 -28.46
C THR A 112 -9.65 -19.34 -27.47
N GLN A 113 -9.10 -19.09 -26.28
CA GLN A 113 -9.76 -18.32 -25.22
C GLN A 113 -8.95 -17.07 -24.85
N ASP A 114 -9.62 -16.12 -24.19
CA ASP A 114 -8.95 -15.02 -23.53
C ASP A 114 -8.68 -15.38 -22.07
N MET A 115 -7.40 -15.43 -21.70
CA MET A 115 -6.94 -15.53 -20.33
C MET A 115 -6.91 -14.15 -19.69
N GLN A 116 -7.38 -14.08 -18.44
CA GLN A 116 -7.26 -12.91 -17.59
C GLN A 116 -6.87 -13.37 -16.20
N PHE A 117 -5.80 -12.80 -15.65
CA PHE A 117 -5.51 -12.93 -14.24
C PHE A 117 -5.05 -11.60 -13.66
N ARG A 118 -5.79 -11.11 -12.68
CA ARG A 118 -5.49 -9.88 -11.95
C ARG A 118 -5.60 -10.15 -10.47
N ALA A 119 -4.61 -9.71 -9.71
CA ALA A 119 -4.63 -9.76 -8.25
C ALA A 119 -4.01 -8.46 -7.69
N TYR A 120 -4.63 -7.93 -6.64
CA TYR A 120 -4.20 -6.72 -5.98
C TYR A 120 -4.64 -6.69 -4.52
N PRO A 121 -3.84 -6.09 -3.61
CA PRO A 121 -4.26 -5.88 -2.25
C PRO A 121 -5.14 -4.63 -2.14
N ILE A 122 -6.04 -4.67 -1.16
CA ILE A 122 -6.81 -3.52 -0.68
C ILE A 122 -6.38 -3.30 0.78
N TYR A 123 -5.83 -2.13 1.08
CA TYR A 123 -5.50 -1.76 2.45
C TYR A 123 -6.66 -1.02 3.07
N ARG A 124 -7.22 -1.59 4.13
CA ARG A 124 -8.26 -0.97 4.93
C ARG A 124 -7.64 -0.31 6.14
N ILE A 125 -7.60 1.01 6.13
CA ILE A 125 -6.95 1.83 7.15
C ILE A 125 -7.99 2.35 8.13
N GLN A 126 -7.97 1.82 9.34
CA GLN A 126 -8.88 2.16 10.42
C GLN A 126 -8.27 3.22 11.34
N SER A 127 -9.06 4.22 11.72
CA SER A 127 -8.66 5.26 12.68
C SER A 127 -9.88 5.81 13.41
N PRO A 128 -9.80 6.07 14.73
CA PRO A 128 -10.88 6.72 15.48
C PRO A 128 -11.28 8.10 14.95
N VAL A 129 -10.39 8.77 14.21
CA VAL A 129 -10.71 10.06 13.58
C VAL A 129 -11.75 9.90 12.48
N LEU A 130 -11.78 8.75 11.81
CA LEU A 130 -12.73 8.45 10.74
C LEU A 130 -14.10 7.98 11.24
N ASP A 131 -14.27 7.79 12.55
CA ASP A 131 -15.55 7.41 13.18
C ASP A 131 -16.54 8.58 13.25
N ASP A 132 -16.08 9.82 13.00
CA ASP A 132 -16.95 11.00 12.99
C ASP A 132 -17.97 10.89 11.83
N PRO A 133 -19.28 10.77 12.12
CA PRO A 133 -20.30 10.60 11.08
C PRO A 133 -20.46 11.84 10.19
N THR A 134 -19.89 12.98 10.57
CA THR A 134 -19.87 14.20 9.76
C THR A 134 -18.76 14.20 8.70
N LEU A 135 -17.76 13.32 8.84
CA LEU A 135 -16.73 13.12 7.82
C LEU A 135 -17.27 12.25 6.70
N ILE A 136 -17.58 12.87 5.57
CA ILE A 136 -18.11 12.20 4.39
C ILE A 136 -16.98 11.78 3.47
N ASN A 137 -16.96 10.50 3.11
CA ASN A 137 -16.06 9.98 2.10
C ASN A 137 -16.49 10.50 0.72
N PRO A 138 -15.66 11.28 0.03
CA PRO A 138 -16.03 11.90 -1.25
C PRO A 138 -16.19 10.88 -2.39
N ILE A 139 -15.68 9.65 -2.22
CA ILE A 139 -15.80 8.58 -3.20
C ILE A 139 -17.19 7.91 -3.12
N THR A 140 -17.71 7.70 -1.91
CA THR A 140 -18.96 6.96 -1.70
C THR A 140 -20.16 7.86 -1.42
N GLY A 141 -19.94 9.10 -0.99
CA GLY A 141 -20.99 10.00 -0.52
C GLY A 141 -21.57 9.62 0.85
N LEU A 142 -20.97 8.66 1.55
CA LEU A 142 -21.36 8.19 2.89
C LEU A 142 -20.29 8.54 3.91
N PRO A 143 -20.61 8.53 5.23
CA PRO A 143 -19.58 8.66 6.26
C PRO A 143 -18.47 7.63 6.11
N PHE A 144 -17.24 7.96 6.50
CA PHE A 144 -16.11 6.99 6.45
C PHE A 144 -16.37 5.75 7.29
N GLY A 145 -17.10 5.87 8.40
CA GLY A 145 -17.43 4.71 9.25
C GLY A 145 -16.21 4.07 9.90
N GLY A 146 -15.20 4.88 10.24
CA GLY A 146 -13.99 4.43 10.92
C GLY A 146 -12.86 3.96 10.01
N GLU A 147 -13.07 3.89 8.69
CA GLU A 147 -12.14 3.22 7.78
C GLU A 147 -12.00 3.91 6.42
N LEU A 148 -10.83 3.74 5.82
CA LEU A 148 -10.51 4.12 4.45
C LEU A 148 -9.97 2.92 3.67
N GLU A 149 -10.57 2.61 2.51
CA GLU A 149 -10.05 1.58 1.59
C GLU A 149 -9.09 2.18 0.55
N LEU A 150 -7.90 1.58 0.43
CA LEU A 150 -6.87 1.97 -0.53
C LEU A 150 -6.43 0.75 -1.36
N PRO A 151 -6.99 0.54 -2.56
CA PRO A 151 -6.52 -0.50 -3.46
C PRO A 151 -5.15 -0.11 -4.04
N LEU A 152 -4.17 -1.02 -4.03
CA LEU A 152 -2.90 -0.84 -4.72
C LEU A 152 -2.80 -1.77 -5.91
N SER A 153 -2.52 -1.25 -7.11
CA SER A 153 -2.26 -2.10 -8.26
C SER A 153 -1.02 -2.97 -8.02
N SER A 154 -1.09 -4.22 -8.47
CA SER A 154 0.03 -5.16 -8.37
C SER A 154 0.20 -5.95 -9.66
N PHE A 155 -0.62 -6.95 -9.89
CA PHE A 155 -0.42 -7.93 -10.95
C PHE A 155 -1.63 -7.92 -11.88
N ALA A 156 -1.36 -7.90 -13.18
CA ALA A 156 -2.36 -8.15 -14.20
C ALA A 156 -1.68 -8.80 -15.41
N LYS A 157 -2.22 -9.93 -15.87
CA LYS A 157 -1.87 -10.58 -17.13
C LYS A 157 -3.13 -10.81 -17.94
N PHE A 158 -3.01 -10.50 -19.23
CA PHE A 158 -4.03 -10.73 -20.25
C PHE A 158 -3.32 -11.37 -21.42
N ALA A 159 -3.89 -12.45 -21.96
CA ALA A 159 -3.34 -13.13 -23.12
C ALA A 159 -4.44 -13.88 -23.86
N SER A 160 -4.25 -14.11 -25.16
CA SER A 160 -5.01 -15.14 -25.86
C SER A 160 -4.28 -16.47 -25.70
N ILE A 161 -5.01 -17.51 -25.31
CA ILE A 161 -4.46 -18.83 -24.99
C ILE A 161 -5.08 -19.85 -25.98
N PRO A 162 -4.32 -20.37 -26.96
CA PRO A 162 -4.83 -21.31 -27.96
C PRO A 162 -5.40 -22.59 -27.33
N ASP A 163 -6.25 -23.31 -28.06
CA ASP A 163 -6.67 -24.64 -27.59
C ASP A 163 -5.47 -25.60 -27.46
N GLY A 164 -5.48 -26.43 -26.42
CA GLY A 164 -4.40 -27.35 -26.07
C GLY A 164 -3.16 -26.70 -25.46
N SER A 165 -3.19 -25.40 -25.19
CA SER A 165 -2.06 -24.70 -24.57
C SER A 165 -2.09 -24.78 -23.05
N TYR A 166 -0.90 -24.68 -22.47
CA TYR A 166 -0.65 -24.68 -21.04
C TYR A 166 0.51 -23.72 -20.76
N GLU A 167 0.40 -22.92 -19.71
CA GLU A 167 1.50 -22.11 -19.21
C GLU A 167 1.56 -22.14 -17.68
N SER A 168 2.76 -21.97 -17.14
CA SER A 168 2.98 -21.77 -15.72
C SER A 168 4.05 -20.70 -15.53
N GLU A 169 3.77 -19.71 -14.71
CA GLU A 169 4.67 -18.59 -14.46
C GLU A 169 4.74 -18.25 -12.97
N GLN A 170 5.92 -17.77 -12.56
CA GLN A 170 6.13 -17.12 -11.27
C GLN A 170 6.64 -15.71 -11.51
N LEU A 171 6.00 -14.74 -10.86
CA LEU A 171 6.32 -13.33 -10.96
C LEU A 171 6.59 -12.77 -9.58
N THR A 172 7.77 -12.15 -9.42
CA THR A 172 8.17 -11.44 -8.21
C THR A 172 8.65 -10.06 -8.59
N PHE A 173 8.02 -9.02 -8.04
CA PHE A 173 8.41 -7.64 -8.28
C PHE A 173 8.23 -6.86 -6.99
N THR A 174 8.89 -5.70 -6.86
CA THR A 174 8.75 -4.84 -5.68
C THR A 174 8.40 -3.44 -6.14
N ARG A 175 7.39 -2.85 -5.50
CA ARG A 175 6.99 -1.45 -5.69
C ARG A 175 7.12 -0.70 -4.37
N ALA A 176 7.80 0.43 -4.42
CA ALA A 176 7.82 1.41 -3.34
C ALA A 176 6.86 2.56 -3.67
N CYS A 177 6.29 3.17 -2.63
CA CYS A 177 5.47 4.36 -2.81
C CYS A 177 6.28 5.51 -3.46
N ILE A 178 5.61 6.32 -4.28
CA ILE A 178 6.17 7.58 -4.81
C ILE A 178 5.64 8.77 -3.98
N ALA A 179 4.35 8.77 -3.65
CA ALA A 179 3.66 9.83 -2.90
C ALA A 179 2.98 9.30 -1.61
N GLY A 180 3.56 8.25 -1.00
CA GLY A 180 2.94 7.54 0.12
C GLY A 180 1.89 6.51 -0.31
N LEU A 181 1.47 5.70 0.66
CA LEU A 181 0.16 5.06 0.68
C LEU A 181 -0.91 6.09 1.10
N LEU A 182 -0.62 6.88 2.13
CA LEU A 182 -1.49 7.92 2.66
C LEU A 182 -0.65 9.07 3.22
N SER A 183 -1.01 10.32 2.96
CA SER A 183 -0.32 11.49 3.49
C SER A 183 -1.30 12.49 4.09
N ARG A 184 -0.82 13.41 4.93
CA ARG A 184 -1.64 14.50 5.45
C ARG A 184 -2.27 15.32 4.32
N ARG A 185 -1.47 15.61 3.29
CA ARG A 185 -1.93 16.30 2.09
C ARG A 185 -3.03 15.53 1.35
N SER A 186 -2.93 14.20 1.22
CA SER A 186 -3.98 13.42 0.56
C SER A 186 -5.26 13.34 1.40
N LEU A 187 -5.16 13.27 2.73
CA LEU A 187 -6.31 13.37 3.63
C LEU A 187 -7.06 14.71 3.47
N GLU A 188 -6.33 15.81 3.34
CA GLU A 188 -6.94 17.13 3.15
C GLU A 188 -7.51 17.30 1.75
N LEU A 189 -6.72 17.05 0.70
CA LEU A 189 -7.09 17.38 -0.67
C LEU A 189 -8.00 16.34 -1.34
N SER A 190 -7.75 15.05 -1.09
CA SER A 190 -8.48 13.96 -1.73
C SER A 190 -9.67 13.48 -0.91
N TYR A 191 -9.58 13.59 0.42
CA TYR A 191 -10.59 13.08 1.36
C TYR A 191 -11.35 14.18 2.10
N GLY A 192 -10.98 15.45 1.92
CA GLY A 192 -11.72 16.59 2.45
C GLY A 192 -11.60 16.79 3.96
N LEU A 193 -10.64 16.13 4.63
CA LEU A 193 -10.41 16.35 6.05
C LEU A 193 -9.87 17.77 6.28
N SER A 194 -10.27 18.38 7.40
CA SER A 194 -9.62 19.63 7.83
C SER A 194 -8.16 19.38 8.23
N PRO A 195 -7.29 20.42 8.22
CA PRO A 195 -5.90 20.27 8.68
C PRO A 195 -5.76 19.75 10.12
N ALA A 196 -6.75 20.02 10.98
CA ALA A 196 -6.78 19.50 12.33
C ALA A 196 -7.08 17.98 12.34
N GLN A 197 -8.09 17.54 11.60
CA GLN A 197 -8.45 16.12 11.48
C GLN A 197 -7.34 15.32 10.82
N ALA A 198 -6.75 15.81 9.73
CA ALA A 198 -5.64 15.14 9.05
C ALA A 198 -4.41 15.03 9.96
N ARG A 199 -4.11 16.04 10.76
CA ARG A 199 -3.05 15.96 11.80
C ARG A 199 -3.40 14.95 12.89
N ASP A 200 -4.64 14.94 13.36
CA ASP A 200 -5.06 14.09 14.48
C ASP A 200 -5.12 12.62 14.04
N PHE A 201 -5.43 12.34 12.76
CA PHE A 201 -5.35 11.00 12.16
C PHE A 201 -4.00 10.33 12.41
N PHE A 202 -2.89 11.05 12.15
CA PHE A 202 -1.52 10.53 12.38
C PHE A 202 -1.11 10.51 13.87
N ARG A 203 -1.87 11.16 14.75
CA ARG A 203 -1.60 11.16 16.21
C ARG A 203 -2.31 10.02 16.93
N GLU A 204 -3.41 9.54 16.38
CA GLU A 204 -4.21 8.44 16.91
C GLU A 204 -3.64 7.08 16.48
N PRO A 205 -4.05 5.97 17.13
CA PRO A 205 -3.73 4.63 16.65
C PRO A 205 -4.32 4.40 15.26
N ILE A 206 -3.62 3.62 14.44
CA ILE A 206 -4.08 3.20 13.11
C ILE A 206 -4.00 1.68 13.06
N THR A 207 -5.05 1.01 12.59
CA THR A 207 -4.97 -0.42 12.25
C THR A 207 -5.09 -0.56 10.74
N ILE A 208 -4.20 -1.32 10.13
CA ILE A 208 -4.21 -1.57 8.69
C ILE A 208 -4.52 -3.04 8.50
N HIS A 209 -5.59 -3.34 7.77
CA HIS A 209 -5.91 -4.68 7.32
C HIS A 209 -5.59 -4.83 5.84
N MET A 210 -5.20 -6.03 5.43
CA MET A 210 -5.01 -6.40 4.04
C MET A 210 -6.14 -7.31 3.61
N ASP A 211 -6.81 -6.94 2.53
CA ASP A 211 -7.63 -7.85 1.74
C ASP A 211 -6.90 -8.13 0.41
N ILE A 212 -7.16 -9.27 -0.21
CA ILE A 212 -6.66 -9.59 -1.55
C ILE A 212 -7.86 -9.80 -2.46
N ALA A 213 -7.92 -9.02 -3.55
CA ALA A 213 -9.01 -9.08 -4.52
C ALA A 213 -8.49 -9.24 -5.94
N GLY A 214 -9.35 -9.74 -6.82
CA GLY A 214 -8.94 -10.01 -8.20
C GLY A 214 -9.99 -10.66 -9.07
N THR A 215 -9.53 -11.10 -10.24
CA THR A 215 -10.32 -11.88 -11.19
C THR A 215 -9.39 -12.86 -11.91
N ALA A 216 -9.84 -14.10 -12.05
CA ALA A 216 -9.15 -15.19 -12.73
C ALA A 216 -10.05 -15.82 -13.79
N ARG A 217 -9.55 -16.02 -15.00
CA ARG A 217 -10.21 -16.68 -16.12
C ARG A 217 -9.17 -17.48 -16.89
N MET A 218 -9.50 -18.72 -17.22
CA MET A 218 -8.56 -19.69 -17.81
C MET A 218 -7.36 -20.03 -16.90
N ILE A 219 -7.54 -19.89 -15.58
CA ILE A 219 -6.55 -20.28 -14.56
C ILE A 219 -6.96 -21.64 -14.01
N GLU A 220 -6.02 -22.58 -13.94
CA GLU A 220 -6.22 -23.91 -13.36
C GLU A 220 -5.92 -23.90 -11.86
N SER A 221 -4.86 -23.19 -11.46
CA SER A 221 -4.53 -22.91 -10.07
C SER A 221 -3.68 -21.65 -9.94
N ALA A 222 -3.70 -21.02 -8.78
CA ALA A 222 -2.79 -19.91 -8.47
C ALA A 222 -2.48 -19.80 -6.98
N SER A 223 -1.30 -19.26 -6.67
CA SER A 223 -0.90 -18.80 -5.35
C SER A 223 -0.50 -17.33 -5.44
N VAL A 224 -1.19 -16.50 -4.68
CA VAL A 224 -0.96 -15.05 -4.62
C VAL A 224 -0.51 -14.70 -3.22
N TYR A 225 0.68 -14.12 -3.09
CA TYR A 225 1.22 -13.63 -1.84
C TYR A 225 1.57 -12.15 -1.96
N PHE A 226 1.22 -11.39 -0.92
CA PHE A 226 1.61 -10.00 -0.76
C PHE A 226 2.36 -9.83 0.54
N GLY A 227 3.63 -9.40 0.45
CA GLY A 227 4.39 -8.91 1.61
C GLY A 227 4.56 -7.40 1.52
N THR A 228 4.18 -6.67 2.57
CA THR A 228 4.21 -5.21 2.59
C THR A 228 4.88 -4.70 3.84
N ARG A 229 6.02 -4.02 3.65
CA ARG A 229 6.61 -3.21 4.71
C ARG A 229 6.02 -1.82 4.72
N PHE A 230 5.62 -1.37 5.90
CA PHE A 230 5.17 0.01 6.12
C PHE A 230 6.29 0.86 6.68
N THR A 231 6.36 2.09 6.16
CA THR A 231 7.27 3.12 6.64
C THR A 231 6.49 4.41 6.92
N GLY A 232 7.03 5.24 7.79
CA GLY A 232 6.49 6.57 8.06
C GLY A 232 7.57 7.53 8.55
N ASP A 233 7.17 8.74 8.93
CA ASP A 233 8.07 9.87 9.22
C ASP A 233 7.96 10.47 10.64
#